data_AF-A0A9E7ETX2-F1
#
_entry.id   AF-A0A9E7ETX2-F1
#
_cell.length_a   1.000
_cell.length_b   1.000
_cell.length_c   1.000
_cell.angle_alpha   90.00
_cell.angle_beta   90.00
_cell.angle_gamma   90.00
#
_symmetry.space_group_name_H-M   'P 1'
#
loop_
_entity.id
_entity.type
_entity.pdbx_description
1 polymer ?
#
loop_
_entity_poly.entity_id
_entity_poly.type
_entity_poly.pdbx_seq_one_letter_code
_entity_poly.pdbx_strand_id
1 'polypeptide(L)'
;MNSQGYVRIVGRAITWFCYNTTTGEDVPFRLPIDLKGTPFTFSDTMNKFTAIGCDAMAMIQGSGPHNYTGGCVSFCATRDSVINGSCSGVGCCQAPVPRGLQSLKLNFSSIRTMTGSKKDTSGTCSKAFIVDKDWFKFSTEDLVPNDNDDNRPVVLEWSIGNQTCEEVQRRKPPDYACVDEHSWCYNSGNGIGYRCNCSQGYTGNPYVPGGCGDIDECNDPRMNNCVWRCINKEGDFDCICPPGSSGDGRKQGSGCRKVALLEIGLGKLFPAAIKLIS
;
A
#
# COMPACT_ATOMS: atom_id res chain seq x y z
N MET A 1 1.87 15.90 2.82
CA MET A 1 2.44 14.70 2.14
C MET A 1 1.69 13.48 2.66
N ASN A 2 0.86 12.82 1.85
CA ASN A 2 0.32 11.51 2.24
C ASN A 2 1.48 10.53 2.31
N SER A 3 1.88 10.13 3.52
CA SER A 3 2.84 9.04 3.67
C SER A 3 2.18 7.81 3.06
N GLN A 4 2.66 7.39 1.89
CA GLN A 4 2.23 6.12 1.33
C GLN A 4 2.50 5.08 2.42
N GLY A 5 1.47 4.29 2.75
CA GLY A 5 1.53 3.29 3.81
C GLY A 5 2.49 2.13 3.52
N TYR A 6 3.35 2.29 2.52
CA TYR A 6 4.23 1.29 2.01
C TYR A 6 5.52 1.93 1.49
N VAL A 7 6.55 1.11 1.40
CA VAL A 7 7.83 1.45 0.77
C VAL A 7 8.18 0.35 -0.23
N ARG A 8 8.74 0.74 -1.37
CA ARG A 8 9.33 -0.21 -2.32
C ARG A 8 10.81 -0.30 -2.03
N ILE A 9 11.28 -1.49 -1.67
CA ILE A 9 12.69 -1.77 -1.50
C ILE A 9 13.18 -2.61 -2.67
N VAL A 10 14.41 -2.36 -3.10
CA VAL A 10 15.13 -3.28 -3.96
C VAL A 10 16.05 -4.06 -3.04
N GLY A 11 15.78 -5.35 -2.90
CA GLY A 11 16.50 -6.18 -1.94
C GLY A 11 16.55 -7.62 -2.41
N ARG A 12 17.58 -8.33 -1.98
CA ARG A 12 17.77 -9.74 -2.24
C ARG A 12 16.81 -10.60 -1.42
N ALA A 13 15.51 -10.55 -1.70
CA ALA A 13 14.52 -11.50 -1.17
C ALA A 13 14.55 -12.80 -1.97
N ILE A 14 15.74 -13.31 -2.24
CA ILE A 14 15.97 -14.37 -3.23
C ILE A 14 16.66 -15.54 -2.55
N THR A 15 16.08 -16.70 -2.78
CA THR A 15 16.78 -17.97 -2.63
C THR A 15 16.91 -18.57 -4.02
N TRP A 16 18.08 -19.10 -4.33
CA TRP A 16 18.26 -19.93 -5.50
C TRP A 16 18.74 -21.31 -5.09
N PHE A 17 18.32 -22.27 -5.89
CA PHE A 17 18.61 -23.68 -5.76
C PHE A 17 19.15 -24.13 -7.11
N CYS A 18 20.47 -24.23 -7.18
CA CYS A 18 21.18 -24.70 -8.37
C CYS A 18 21.68 -26.11 -8.12
N TYR A 19 21.45 -27.00 -9.08
CA TYR A 19 22.11 -28.30 -9.08
C TYR A 19 23.54 -28.12 -9.57
N ASN A 20 24.53 -28.33 -8.70
CA ASN A 20 25.92 -28.30 -9.10
C ASN A 20 26.32 -29.66 -9.70
N THR A 21 26.51 -29.69 -11.01
CA THR A 21 26.90 -30.90 -11.75
C THR A 21 28.30 -31.40 -11.42
N THR A 22 29.14 -30.56 -10.79
CA THR A 22 30.53 -30.87 -10.45
C THR A 22 30.65 -31.54 -9.09
N THR A 23 29.85 -31.10 -8.11
CA THR A 23 29.84 -31.69 -6.76
C THR A 23 28.72 -32.72 -6.57
N GLY A 24 27.72 -32.75 -7.47
CA GLY A 24 26.52 -33.56 -7.31
C GLY A 24 25.58 -33.06 -6.21
N GLU A 25 25.88 -31.89 -5.64
CA GLU A 25 25.19 -31.32 -4.48
C GLU A 25 24.40 -30.06 -4.86
N ASP A 26 23.32 -29.81 -4.13
CA ASP A 26 22.55 -28.59 -4.25
C ASP A 26 23.25 -27.47 -3.46
N VAL A 27 23.43 -26.29 -4.08
CA VAL A 27 24.07 -25.13 -3.42
C VAL A 27 22.99 -24.12 -3.00
N PRO A 28 22.46 -24.18 -1.77
CA PRO A 28 21.45 -23.24 -1.31
C PRO A 28 22.09 -21.91 -0.92
N PHE A 29 21.71 -20.83 -1.61
CA PHE A 29 21.94 -19.47 -1.10
C PHE A 29 20.64 -18.97 -0.47
N ARG A 30 20.71 -18.59 0.81
CA ARG A 30 19.56 -18.12 1.59
C ARG A 30 19.89 -16.77 2.20
N LEU A 31 19.13 -15.75 1.83
CA LEU A 31 19.08 -14.52 2.61
C LEU A 31 17.79 -14.53 3.44
N PRO A 32 17.87 -14.86 4.74
CA PRO A 32 16.71 -14.68 5.60
C PRO A 32 16.41 -13.19 5.68
N ILE A 33 15.18 -12.82 5.32
CA ILE A 33 14.65 -11.49 5.63
C ILE A 33 13.78 -11.66 6.86
N ASP A 34 14.22 -11.05 7.95
CA ASP A 34 13.50 -11.01 9.22
C ASP A 34 13.18 -9.55 9.55
N LEU A 35 11.90 -9.19 9.39
CA LEU A 35 11.37 -7.88 9.73
C LEU A 35 10.80 -7.85 11.15
N LYS A 36 10.93 -8.93 11.94
CA LYS A 36 10.46 -8.94 13.33
C LYS A 36 11.13 -7.84 14.14
N GLY A 37 10.35 -7.19 14.99
CA GLY A 37 10.79 -6.04 15.78
C GLY A 37 10.87 -4.73 14.98
N THR A 38 10.67 -4.76 13.66
CA THR A 38 10.49 -3.56 12.84
C THR A 38 9.00 -3.28 12.63
N PRO A 39 8.61 -2.06 12.22
CA PRO A 39 7.22 -1.77 11.88
C PRO A 39 6.78 -2.39 10.55
N PHE A 40 7.65 -3.10 9.82
CA PHE A 40 7.41 -3.54 8.45
C PHE A 40 6.86 -4.96 8.34
N THR A 41 6.08 -5.19 7.29
CA THR A 41 5.53 -6.48 6.84
C THR A 41 5.58 -6.54 5.32
N PHE A 42 5.62 -7.74 4.73
CA PHE A 42 5.44 -7.88 3.29
C PHE A 42 3.98 -7.62 2.91
N SER A 43 3.75 -6.80 1.89
CA SER A 43 2.39 -6.56 1.40
C SER A 43 1.78 -7.82 0.79
N ASP A 44 0.61 -8.23 1.26
CA ASP A 44 -0.17 -9.36 0.72
C ASP A 44 -0.90 -8.99 -0.58
N THR A 45 -1.15 -7.70 -0.79
CA THR A 45 -1.92 -7.20 -1.93
C THR A 45 -1.04 -6.78 -3.11
N MET A 46 0.18 -6.32 -2.84
CA MET A 46 1.10 -5.82 -3.86
C MET A 46 2.19 -6.82 -4.25
N ASN A 47 2.48 -7.82 -3.41
CA ASN A 47 3.49 -8.82 -3.75
C ASN A 47 2.90 -10.19 -4.10
N LYS A 48 3.71 -10.98 -4.81
CA LYS A 48 3.51 -12.42 -5.00
C LYS A 48 4.75 -13.19 -4.57
N PHE A 49 4.55 -14.34 -3.93
CA PHE A 49 5.61 -15.33 -3.79
C PHE A 49 5.73 -16.07 -5.11
N THR A 50 6.92 -16.04 -5.71
CA THR A 50 7.17 -16.59 -7.04
C THR A 50 8.24 -17.67 -6.95
N ALA A 51 8.02 -18.78 -7.64
CA ALA A 51 9.01 -19.81 -7.88
C ALA A 51 9.16 -20.02 -9.39
N ILE A 52 10.39 -20.04 -9.88
CA ILE A 52 10.72 -20.28 -11.29
C ILE A 52 11.71 -21.44 -11.40
N GLY A 53 11.57 -22.24 -12.46
CA GLY A 53 12.37 -23.43 -12.70
C GLY A 53 11.52 -24.59 -13.22
N CYS A 54 12.17 -25.51 -13.93
CA CYS A 54 11.53 -26.73 -14.45
C CYS A 54 11.48 -27.89 -13.44
N ASP A 55 12.21 -27.75 -12.34
CA ASP A 55 12.22 -28.65 -11.19
C ASP A 55 12.26 -27.80 -9.91
N ALA A 56 11.16 -27.09 -9.65
CA ALA A 56 11.07 -26.11 -8.57
C ALA A 56 9.89 -26.42 -7.65
N MET A 57 10.15 -26.96 -6.46
CA MET A 57 9.18 -26.96 -5.36
C MET A 57 9.70 -26.03 -4.27
N ALA A 58 9.19 -24.79 -4.24
CA ALA A 58 9.58 -23.79 -3.25
C ALA A 58 8.53 -23.72 -2.15
N MET A 59 8.94 -23.97 -0.91
CA MET A 59 8.10 -23.87 0.28
C MET A 59 8.51 -22.67 1.11
N ILE A 60 7.51 -21.92 1.58
CA ILE A 60 7.66 -20.82 2.51
C ILE A 60 7.16 -21.25 3.88
N GLN A 61 8.03 -21.11 4.88
CA GLN A 61 7.69 -21.16 6.29
C GLN A 61 7.77 -19.73 6.82
N GLY A 62 6.63 -19.07 6.87
CA GLY A 62 6.48 -17.69 7.31
C GLY A 62 6.10 -17.58 8.77
N SER A 63 6.50 -16.49 9.41
CA SER A 63 5.91 -16.09 10.69
C SER A 63 5.54 -14.61 10.72
N GLY A 64 4.51 -14.33 11.49
CA GLY A 64 3.81 -13.05 11.64
C GLY A 64 2.79 -13.20 12.78
N PRO A 65 1.52 -12.78 12.64
CA PRO A 65 0.48 -13.08 13.63
C PRO A 65 0.22 -14.58 13.81
N HIS A 66 0.38 -15.34 12.72
CA HIS A 66 0.22 -16.79 12.69
C HIS A 66 1.39 -17.41 11.94
N ASN A 67 1.72 -18.65 12.30
CA ASN A 67 2.66 -19.45 11.51
C ASN A 67 2.01 -19.80 10.18
N TYR A 68 2.72 -19.55 9.09
CA TYR A 68 2.25 -19.83 7.75
C TYR A 68 3.16 -20.86 7.10
N THR A 69 2.57 -21.88 6.50
CA THR A 69 3.26 -22.73 5.54
C THR A 69 2.51 -22.66 4.23
N GLY A 70 3.25 -22.40 3.16
CA GLY A 70 2.73 -22.39 1.81
C GLY A 70 3.82 -22.77 0.84
N GLY A 71 3.53 -22.73 -0.44
CA GLY A 71 4.52 -23.01 -1.45
C GLY A 71 4.02 -22.79 -2.85
N CYS A 72 4.96 -22.90 -3.78
CA CYS A 72 4.71 -22.88 -5.20
C CYS A 72 5.51 -23.99 -5.86
N VAL A 73 4.89 -24.69 -6.78
CA VAL A 73 5.53 -25.76 -7.54
C VAL A 73 5.48 -25.44 -9.02
N SER A 74 6.60 -25.64 -9.71
CA SER A 74 6.69 -25.51 -11.15
C SER A 74 7.45 -26.67 -11.78
N PHE A 75 6.98 -27.05 -12.97
CA PHE A 75 7.46 -28.15 -13.78
C PHE A 75 7.65 -27.69 -15.22
N CYS A 76 8.50 -28.37 -15.98
CA CYS A 76 8.50 -28.30 -17.44
C CYS A 76 9.12 -29.58 -18.02
N ALA A 77 8.74 -29.97 -19.24
CA ALA A 77 9.35 -31.11 -19.93
C ALA A 77 10.71 -30.70 -20.51
N THR A 78 10.73 -29.59 -21.24
CA THR A 78 11.91 -28.91 -21.80
C THR A 78 11.73 -27.40 -21.69
N ARG A 79 12.81 -26.63 -21.84
CA ARG A 79 12.71 -25.15 -21.87
C ARG A 79 11.78 -24.63 -22.97
N ASP A 80 11.70 -25.33 -24.10
CA ASP A 80 10.82 -24.95 -25.22
C ASP A 80 9.32 -25.11 -24.90
N SER A 81 8.97 -25.90 -23.88
CA SER A 81 7.60 -26.05 -23.41
C SER A 81 7.11 -24.90 -22.52
N VAL A 82 8.01 -23.98 -22.15
CA VAL A 82 7.72 -22.85 -21.26
C VAL A 82 7.12 -21.70 -22.06
N ILE A 83 6.10 -21.06 -21.51
CA ILE A 83 5.37 -19.96 -22.16
C ILE A 83 5.64 -18.65 -21.43
N ASN A 84 6.18 -17.66 -22.16
CA ASN A 84 6.43 -16.32 -21.62
C ASN A 84 5.12 -15.66 -21.15
N GLY A 85 5.22 -14.91 -20.04
CA GLY A 85 4.08 -14.24 -19.41
C GLY A 85 3.14 -15.15 -18.62
N SER A 86 3.29 -16.47 -18.70
CA SER A 86 2.49 -17.43 -17.92
C SER A 86 3.21 -17.81 -16.62
N CYS A 87 2.50 -17.82 -15.49
CA CYS A 87 3.08 -18.20 -14.19
C CYS A 87 2.11 -19.04 -13.35
N SER A 88 1.67 -20.16 -13.92
CA SER A 88 0.66 -21.04 -13.34
C SER A 88 1.08 -22.51 -13.32
N GLY A 89 2.36 -22.76 -13.02
CA GLY A 89 2.92 -24.10 -12.80
C GLY A 89 3.89 -24.57 -13.87
N VAL A 90 3.94 -23.95 -15.06
CA VAL A 90 4.87 -24.34 -16.13
C VAL A 90 6.03 -23.35 -16.23
N GLY A 91 7.22 -23.76 -15.80
CA GLY A 91 8.42 -22.90 -15.68
C GLY A 91 8.33 -21.78 -14.63
N CYS A 92 7.13 -21.32 -14.27
CA CYS A 92 6.86 -20.32 -13.24
C CYS A 92 5.59 -20.65 -12.46
N CYS A 93 5.59 -20.37 -11.16
CA CYS A 93 4.45 -20.47 -10.28
C CYS A 93 4.40 -19.23 -9.36
N GLN A 94 3.20 -18.68 -9.16
CA GLN A 94 2.93 -17.61 -8.19
C GLN A 94 1.90 -18.03 -7.14
N ALA A 95 2.20 -17.71 -5.87
CA ALA A 95 1.30 -17.89 -4.74
C ALA A 95 1.05 -16.54 -4.02
N PRO A 96 -0.08 -16.40 -3.31
CA PRO A 96 -0.34 -15.24 -2.45
C PRO A 96 0.71 -15.14 -1.33
N VAL A 97 1.06 -13.91 -0.97
CA VAL A 97 1.80 -13.63 0.28
C VAL A 97 0.76 -13.55 1.42
N PRO A 98 0.97 -14.24 2.55
CA PRO A 98 0.02 -14.17 3.67
C PRO A 98 0.06 -12.79 4.33
N ARG A 99 -1.11 -12.34 4.81
CA ARG A 99 -1.23 -11.09 5.58
C ARG A 99 -0.33 -11.10 6.80
N GLY A 100 0.40 -10.01 6.99
CA GLY A 100 1.23 -9.83 8.17
C GLY A 100 2.54 -10.61 8.18
N LEU A 101 2.97 -11.15 7.05
CA LEU A 101 4.25 -11.82 6.96
C LEU A 101 5.37 -10.85 7.37
N GLN A 102 6.14 -11.19 8.40
CA GLN A 102 7.30 -10.40 8.85
C GLN A 102 8.61 -11.12 8.60
N SER A 103 8.61 -12.44 8.70
CA SER A 103 9.80 -13.23 8.44
C SER A 103 9.42 -14.46 7.66
N LEU A 104 10.36 -14.93 6.84
CA LEU A 104 10.15 -16.11 6.03
C LEU A 104 11.44 -16.91 5.93
N LYS A 105 11.27 -18.23 5.98
CA LYS A 105 12.29 -19.20 5.64
C LYS A 105 11.85 -19.92 4.38
N LEU A 106 12.74 -19.99 3.40
CA LEU A 106 12.47 -20.67 2.15
C LEU A 106 13.21 -22.01 2.11
N ASN A 107 12.48 -23.05 1.78
CA ASN A 107 13.00 -24.38 1.56
C ASN A 107 12.71 -24.78 0.11
N PHE A 108 13.64 -25.48 -0.52
CA PHE A 108 13.45 -26.05 -1.84
C PHE A 108 13.49 -27.56 -1.77
N SER A 109 12.67 -28.16 -2.63
CA SER A 109 12.70 -29.57 -2.95
C SER A 109 12.66 -29.75 -4.47
N SER A 110 13.15 -30.88 -4.94
CA SER A 110 12.95 -31.32 -6.33
C SER A 110 11.62 -32.07 -6.44
N ILE A 111 10.77 -31.69 -7.39
CA ILE A 111 9.53 -32.42 -7.68
C ILE A 111 9.86 -33.76 -8.37
N ARG A 112 10.95 -33.81 -9.14
CA ARG A 112 11.39 -35.02 -9.86
C ARG A 112 11.76 -36.16 -8.91
N THR A 113 12.35 -35.84 -7.76
CA THR A 113 12.59 -36.81 -6.67
C THR A 113 11.28 -37.44 -6.16
N MET A 114 10.18 -36.68 -6.10
CA MET A 114 8.88 -37.18 -5.63
C MET A 114 8.15 -38.03 -6.69
N THR A 115 8.37 -37.75 -7.98
CA THR A 115 7.72 -38.48 -9.09
C THR A 115 8.54 -39.67 -9.59
N GLY A 116 9.73 -39.92 -9.04
CA GLY A 116 10.65 -40.96 -9.51
C GLY A 116 11.31 -40.65 -10.86
N SER A 117 11.20 -39.40 -11.33
CA SER A 117 11.83 -38.94 -12.57
C SER A 117 13.30 -38.63 -12.34
N LYS A 118 14.14 -38.80 -13.37
CA LYS A 118 15.55 -38.37 -13.29
C LYS A 118 15.62 -36.87 -12.97
N LYS A 119 16.38 -36.49 -11.95
CA LYS A 119 16.66 -35.10 -11.57
C LYS A 119 17.20 -34.36 -12.79
N ASP A 120 16.78 -33.11 -12.97
CA ASP A 120 17.30 -32.29 -14.07
C ASP A 120 18.75 -31.92 -13.77
N THR A 121 19.68 -32.50 -14.52
CA THR A 121 21.12 -32.25 -14.40
C THR A 121 21.61 -31.21 -15.40
N SER A 122 20.71 -30.50 -16.09
CA SER A 122 21.06 -29.57 -17.18
C SER A 122 21.66 -28.25 -16.70
N GLY A 123 22.01 -28.14 -15.41
CA GLY A 123 22.59 -26.92 -14.80
C GLY A 123 21.59 -25.77 -14.64
N THR A 124 20.28 -26.03 -14.69
CA THR A 124 19.26 -25.01 -14.49
C THR A 124 19.04 -24.73 -13.00
N CYS A 125 19.02 -23.46 -12.61
CA CYS A 125 18.71 -23.06 -11.25
C CYS A 125 17.22 -22.79 -11.08
N SER A 126 16.62 -23.39 -10.06
CA SER A 126 15.31 -23.00 -9.56
C SER A 126 15.47 -21.81 -8.63
N LYS A 127 14.64 -20.79 -8.75
CA LYS A 127 14.70 -19.56 -7.93
C LYS A 127 13.36 -19.31 -7.28
N ALA A 128 13.36 -18.73 -6.09
CA ALA A 128 12.15 -18.35 -5.39
C ALA A 128 12.36 -17.04 -4.64
N PHE A 129 11.36 -16.18 -4.72
CA PHE A 129 11.43 -14.82 -4.23
C PHE A 129 10.05 -14.21 -4.01
N ILE A 130 9.99 -13.17 -3.19
CA ILE A 130 8.82 -12.27 -3.14
C ILE A 130 9.12 -11.09 -4.06
N VAL A 131 8.13 -10.66 -4.85
CA VAL A 131 8.28 -9.53 -5.78
C VAL A 131 6.97 -8.76 -5.95
N ASP A 132 7.07 -7.47 -6.26
CA ASP A 132 5.95 -6.63 -6.70
C ASP A 132 5.29 -7.25 -7.94
N LYS A 133 4.01 -7.56 -7.82
CA LYS A 133 3.23 -8.30 -8.82
C LYS A 133 3.03 -7.50 -10.11
N ASP A 134 3.04 -6.17 -10.03
CA ASP A 134 2.81 -5.30 -11.18
C ASP A 134 4.11 -5.08 -11.97
N TRP A 135 5.25 -5.33 -11.32
CA TRP A 135 6.58 -5.23 -11.91
C TRP A 135 7.01 -6.54 -12.59
N PHE A 136 6.80 -7.69 -11.94
CA PHE A 136 7.32 -8.96 -12.44
C PHE A 136 6.43 -9.61 -13.49
N LYS A 137 6.97 -9.78 -14.70
CA LYS A 137 6.39 -10.61 -15.76
C LYS A 137 7.40 -11.67 -16.13
N PHE A 138 6.99 -12.93 -16.00
CA PHE A 138 7.86 -14.06 -16.24
C PHE A 138 8.30 -14.16 -17.70
N SER A 139 9.58 -14.45 -17.92
CA SER A 139 10.14 -14.78 -19.22
C SER A 139 11.11 -15.96 -19.12
N THR A 140 11.32 -16.67 -20.22
CA THR A 140 12.25 -17.80 -20.32
C THR A 140 13.69 -17.43 -19.94
N GLU A 141 14.07 -16.16 -20.13
CA GLU A 141 15.37 -15.62 -19.72
C GLU A 141 15.56 -15.62 -18.20
N ASP A 142 14.48 -15.54 -17.41
CA ASP A 142 14.55 -15.62 -15.94
C ASP A 142 15.04 -17.01 -15.45
N LEU A 143 14.94 -18.04 -16.29
CA LEU A 143 15.42 -19.40 -15.97
C LEU A 143 16.94 -19.55 -16.10
N VAL A 144 17.62 -18.53 -16.64
CA VAL A 144 19.08 -18.46 -16.70
C VAL A 144 19.57 -17.61 -15.53
N PRO A 145 20.62 -18.02 -14.79
CA PRO A 145 21.22 -17.17 -13.77
C PRO A 145 21.74 -15.85 -14.39
N ASN A 146 21.40 -14.71 -13.78
CA ASN A 146 21.86 -13.39 -14.21
C ASN A 146 22.17 -12.52 -12.99
N ASP A 147 23.20 -11.68 -13.08
CA ASP A 147 23.59 -10.73 -12.02
C ASP A 147 22.45 -9.77 -11.63
N ASN A 148 21.51 -9.51 -12.54
CA ASN A 148 20.33 -8.67 -12.28
C ASN A 148 19.22 -9.35 -11.47
N ASP A 149 19.32 -10.66 -11.18
CA ASP A 149 18.32 -11.36 -10.37
C ASP A 149 18.13 -10.72 -8.99
N ASP A 150 19.19 -10.09 -8.48
CA ASP A 150 19.26 -9.41 -7.18
C ASP A 150 18.43 -8.11 -7.08
N ASN A 151 17.97 -7.56 -8.21
CA ASN A 151 17.31 -6.25 -8.29
C ASN A 151 15.78 -6.34 -8.44
N ARG A 152 15.14 -7.25 -7.70
CA ARG A 152 13.68 -7.43 -7.74
C ARG A 152 13.01 -6.54 -6.67
N PRO A 153 12.06 -5.65 -7.05
CA PRO A 153 11.38 -4.79 -6.11
C PRO A 153 10.41 -5.58 -5.24
N VAL A 154 10.41 -5.25 -3.95
CA VAL A 154 9.49 -5.80 -2.94
C VAL A 154 8.78 -4.66 -2.25
N VAL A 155 7.47 -4.80 -2.07
CA VAL A 155 6.66 -3.80 -1.37
C VAL A 155 6.51 -4.18 0.09
N LEU A 156 7.00 -3.33 0.99
CA LEU A 156 6.77 -3.47 2.42
C LEU A 156 5.71 -2.49 2.89
N GLU A 157 4.79 -2.94 3.72
CA GLU A 157 3.84 -2.09 4.43
C GLU A 157 4.30 -1.91 5.86
N TRP A 158 4.09 -0.72 6.42
CA TRP A 158 4.50 -0.42 7.80
C TRP A 158 3.30 -0.11 8.69
N SER A 159 3.35 -0.45 9.97
CA SER A 159 2.30 -0.07 10.92
C SER A 159 2.87 0.09 12.33
N ILE A 160 2.10 0.74 13.19
CA ILE A 160 2.51 1.06 14.56
C ILE A 160 1.91 0.04 15.49
N GLY A 161 2.77 -0.61 16.27
CA GLY A 161 2.39 -1.65 17.20
C GLY A 161 1.70 -2.83 16.50
N ASN A 162 1.02 -3.65 17.30
CA ASN A 162 0.23 -4.80 16.84
C ASN A 162 -1.27 -4.67 17.15
N GLN A 163 -1.67 -3.56 17.79
CA GLN A 163 -3.02 -3.32 18.27
C GLN A 163 -3.84 -2.52 17.26
N THR A 164 -5.16 -2.65 17.33
CA THR A 164 -6.06 -1.84 16.50
C THR A 164 -6.12 -0.40 17.02
N CYS A 165 -6.49 0.52 16.14
CA CYS A 165 -6.70 1.93 16.47
C CYS A 165 -7.71 2.09 17.62
N GLU A 166 -8.80 1.33 17.60
CA GLU A 166 -9.85 1.39 18.63
C GLU A 166 -9.32 0.96 20.01
N GLU A 167 -8.52 -0.11 20.06
CA GLU A 167 -7.91 -0.58 21.30
C GLU A 167 -6.98 0.46 21.92
N VAL A 168 -6.14 1.07 21.08
CA VAL A 168 -5.15 2.04 21.51
C VAL A 168 -5.81 3.36 21.91
N GLN A 169 -6.84 3.81 21.19
CA GLN A 169 -7.62 5.00 21.56
C GLN A 169 -8.33 4.84 22.91
N ARG A 170 -8.79 3.62 23.24
CA ARG A 170 -9.46 3.36 24.53
C ARG A 170 -8.48 3.41 25.71
N ARG A 171 -7.24 2.97 25.48
CA ARG A 171 -6.20 2.92 26.52
C ARG A 171 -5.39 4.21 26.63
N LYS A 172 -5.26 4.96 25.53
CA LYS A 172 -4.38 6.14 25.37
C LYS A 172 -3.04 5.95 26.07
N PRO A 173 -2.23 4.96 25.65
CA PRO A 173 -0.97 4.70 26.31
C PRO A 173 -0.01 5.89 26.13
N PRO A 174 0.99 6.05 27.01
CA PRO A 174 1.93 7.18 26.94
C PRO A 174 2.68 7.28 25.61
N ASP A 175 2.81 6.18 24.88
CA ASP A 175 3.45 6.06 23.56
C ASP A 175 2.44 6.05 22.39
N TYR A 176 1.24 6.59 22.59
CA TYR A 176 0.29 6.77 21.50
C TYR A 176 0.89 7.63 20.38
N ALA A 177 0.92 7.11 19.16
CA ALA A 177 1.72 7.70 18.10
C ALA A 177 1.06 8.87 17.37
N CYS A 178 -0.28 8.99 17.39
CA CYS A 178 -0.99 10.12 16.78
C CYS A 178 -1.02 11.26 17.79
N VAL A 179 0.08 12.00 17.86
CA VAL A 179 0.34 12.99 18.91
C VAL A 179 -0.20 14.37 18.57
N ASP A 180 -0.54 14.62 17.31
CA ASP A 180 -1.10 15.89 16.86
C ASP A 180 -2.61 15.99 17.15
N GLU A 181 -3.08 17.17 17.57
CA GLU A 181 -4.49 17.42 17.92
C GLU A 181 -5.42 17.33 16.70
N HIS A 182 -4.91 17.64 15.51
CA HIS A 182 -5.59 17.52 14.23
C HIS A 182 -5.20 16.21 13.53
N SER A 183 -5.03 15.13 14.29
CA SER A 183 -4.78 13.79 13.76
C SER A 183 -5.75 12.74 14.29
N TRP A 184 -5.86 11.65 13.55
CA TRP A 184 -6.67 10.50 13.91
C TRP A 184 -5.95 9.21 13.53
N CYS A 185 -6.21 8.12 14.26
CA CYS A 185 -5.69 6.80 13.88
C CYS A 185 -6.65 6.03 12.99
N TYR A 186 -6.10 5.09 12.23
CA TYR A 186 -6.83 4.10 11.46
C TYR A 186 -6.10 2.78 11.41
N ASN A 187 -6.84 1.69 11.28
CA ASN A 187 -6.26 0.35 11.17
C ASN A 187 -5.46 0.20 9.87
N SER A 188 -4.32 -0.49 9.96
CA SER A 188 -3.50 -0.78 8.79
C SER A 188 -4.22 -1.75 7.84
N GLY A 189 -3.93 -1.66 6.54
CA GLY A 189 -4.59 -2.48 5.51
C GLY A 189 -4.30 -3.98 5.63
N ASN A 190 -3.15 -4.36 6.22
CA ASN A 190 -2.77 -5.75 6.46
C ASN A 190 -3.44 -6.36 7.72
N GLY A 191 -4.19 -5.55 8.48
CA GLY A 191 -4.92 -5.96 9.68
C GLY A 191 -4.09 -6.00 10.97
N ILE A 192 -2.88 -5.44 10.99
CA ILE A 192 -1.97 -5.47 12.16
C ILE A 192 -1.46 -4.07 12.46
N GLY A 193 -1.71 -3.59 13.67
CA GLY A 193 -1.30 -2.25 14.06
C GLY A 193 -2.18 -1.16 13.43
N TYR A 194 -1.78 0.08 13.64
CA TYR A 194 -2.49 1.26 13.14
C TYR A 194 -1.54 2.26 12.50
N ARG A 195 -2.09 3.26 11.84
CA ARG A 195 -1.38 4.45 11.34
C ARG A 195 -2.15 5.71 11.76
N CYS A 196 -1.53 6.86 11.56
CA CYS A 196 -2.09 8.16 11.84
C CYS A 196 -2.22 8.93 10.53
N ASN A 197 -3.28 9.71 10.42
CA ASN A 197 -3.44 10.67 9.34
C ASN A 197 -3.84 12.02 9.93
N CYS A 198 -3.53 13.11 9.22
CA CYS A 198 -4.12 14.39 9.59
C CYS A 198 -5.64 14.33 9.34
N SER A 199 -6.37 15.07 10.16
CA SER A 199 -7.81 15.28 10.04
C SER A 199 -8.14 15.99 8.72
N GLN A 200 -9.40 15.91 8.31
CA GLN A 200 -9.87 16.63 7.13
C GLN A 200 -9.61 18.14 7.29
N GLY A 201 -9.10 18.78 6.24
CA GLY A 201 -8.68 20.19 6.26
C GLY A 201 -7.22 20.39 6.69
N TYR A 202 -6.49 19.33 7.05
CA TYR A 202 -5.10 19.42 7.52
C TYR A 202 -4.15 18.55 6.70
N THR A 203 -2.89 18.99 6.60
CA THR A 203 -1.81 18.21 5.97
C THR A 203 -0.51 18.34 6.75
N GLY A 204 0.34 17.32 6.66
CA GLY A 204 1.65 17.34 7.31
C GLY A 204 1.99 15.99 7.92
N ASN A 205 2.58 16.01 9.11
CA ASN A 205 3.05 14.82 9.81
C ASN A 205 2.29 14.63 11.15
N PRO A 206 1.33 13.69 11.23
CA PRO A 206 0.54 13.45 12.44
C PRO A 206 1.33 12.82 13.60
N TYR A 207 2.59 12.44 13.37
CA TYR A 207 3.49 11.85 14.36
C TYR A 207 4.33 12.88 15.13
N VAL A 208 4.13 14.17 14.86
CA VAL A 208 4.86 15.27 15.49
C VAL A 208 3.82 16.24 16.07
N PRO A 209 3.97 16.71 17.33
CA PRO A 209 3.07 17.73 17.88
C PRO A 209 3.10 19.01 17.04
N GLY A 210 1.94 19.49 16.60
CA GLY A 210 1.83 20.64 15.68
C GLY A 210 2.32 20.33 14.26
N GLY A 211 2.42 19.05 13.91
CA GLY A 211 2.86 18.57 12.60
C GLY A 211 1.76 18.56 11.55
N CYS A 212 0.48 18.60 11.93
CA CYS A 212 -0.64 18.78 11.00
C CYS A 212 -1.01 20.26 10.92
N GLY A 213 -0.67 20.90 9.79
CA GLY A 213 -1.01 22.28 9.50
C GLY A 213 -2.28 22.39 8.68
N ASP A 214 -3.00 23.50 8.88
CA ASP A 214 -4.17 23.88 8.10
C ASP A 214 -3.84 23.92 6.59
N ILE A 215 -4.75 23.41 5.77
CA ILE A 215 -4.66 23.50 4.31
C ILE A 215 -5.32 24.82 3.91
N ASP A 216 -4.57 25.73 3.29
CA ASP A 216 -5.19 26.90 2.67
C ASP A 216 -5.81 26.53 1.32
N GLU A 217 -7.08 26.11 1.30
CA GLU A 217 -7.77 25.75 0.06
C GLU A 217 -7.99 26.95 -0.87
N CYS A 218 -7.96 28.18 -0.34
CA CYS A 218 -8.09 29.39 -1.15
C CYS A 218 -6.86 29.61 -2.03
N ASN A 219 -5.68 29.19 -1.57
CA ASN A 219 -4.41 29.32 -2.28
C ASN A 219 -4.14 28.20 -3.31
N ASP A 220 -4.86 27.08 -3.28
CA ASP A 220 -4.79 26.05 -4.32
C ASP A 220 -6.00 26.12 -5.27
N PRO A 221 -5.83 26.53 -6.54
CA PRO A 221 -6.93 26.60 -7.50
C PRO A 221 -7.69 25.29 -7.72
N ARG A 222 -7.08 24.13 -7.42
CA ARG A 222 -7.70 22.80 -7.54
C ARG A 222 -8.63 22.51 -6.37
N MET A 223 -8.40 23.14 -5.22
CA MET A 223 -9.22 23.01 -4.01
C MET A 223 -10.21 24.18 -3.87
N ASN A 224 -9.87 25.36 -4.41
CA ASN A 224 -10.72 26.54 -4.39
C ASN A 224 -12.00 26.37 -5.21
N ASN A 225 -13.03 25.92 -4.51
CA ASN A 225 -14.35 25.66 -5.06
C ASN A 225 -15.28 26.89 -4.94
N CYS A 226 -14.79 28.09 -4.67
CA CYS A 226 -15.65 29.26 -4.51
C CYS A 226 -16.02 29.93 -5.83
N VAL A 227 -17.26 30.41 -5.94
CA VAL A 227 -17.78 31.13 -7.10
C VAL A 227 -17.21 32.55 -7.19
N TRP A 228 -17.04 33.24 -6.06
CA TRP A 228 -16.60 34.64 -6.04
C TRP A 228 -15.41 34.88 -5.12
N ARG A 229 -15.61 34.89 -3.80
CA ARG A 229 -14.54 35.17 -2.83
C ARG A 229 -14.37 34.01 -1.86
N CYS A 230 -13.12 33.56 -1.68
CA CYS A 230 -12.74 32.53 -0.73
C CYS A 230 -12.13 33.18 0.52
N ILE A 231 -12.45 32.66 1.70
CA ILE A 231 -11.82 33.03 2.96
C ILE A 231 -11.36 31.75 3.65
N ASN A 232 -10.05 31.61 3.82
CA ASN A 232 -9.48 30.47 4.52
C ASN A 232 -9.84 30.51 6.01
N LYS A 233 -10.13 29.34 6.59
CA LYS A 233 -10.33 29.15 8.02
C LYS A 233 -9.58 27.90 8.47
N GLU A 234 -9.36 27.79 9.77
CA GLU A 234 -8.75 26.60 10.34
C GLU A 234 -9.68 25.37 10.13
N GLY A 235 -9.22 24.42 9.32
CA GLY A 235 -9.85 23.15 8.98
C GLY A 235 -10.87 23.16 7.82
N ASP A 236 -11.21 24.32 7.23
CA ASP A 236 -12.10 24.46 6.06
C ASP A 236 -12.02 25.89 5.49
N PHE A 237 -12.85 26.21 4.49
CA PHE A 237 -12.92 27.54 3.91
C PHE A 237 -14.36 27.99 3.63
N ASP A 238 -14.57 29.30 3.74
CA ASP A 238 -15.83 29.95 3.43
C ASP A 238 -15.83 30.50 2.00
N CYS A 239 -16.95 30.31 1.30
CA CYS A 239 -17.22 30.99 0.06
C CYS A 239 -18.26 32.08 0.25
N ILE A 240 -17.91 33.30 -0.13
CA ILE A 240 -18.80 34.46 -0.05
C ILE A 240 -19.38 34.71 -1.43
N CYS A 241 -20.69 34.97 -1.47
CA CYS A 241 -21.40 35.38 -2.65
C CYS A 241 -21.26 36.89 -2.93
N PRO A 242 -21.29 37.31 -4.20
CA PRO A 242 -21.23 38.73 -4.54
C PRO A 242 -22.43 39.49 -3.95
N PRO A 243 -22.29 40.81 -3.68
CA PRO A 243 -23.38 41.62 -3.14
C PRO A 243 -24.69 41.45 -3.91
N GLY A 244 -25.81 41.32 -3.18
CA GLY A 244 -27.13 41.07 -3.78
C GLY A 244 -27.38 39.62 -4.19
N SER A 245 -26.55 38.66 -3.75
CA SER A 245 -26.79 37.23 -3.92
C SER A 245 -26.55 36.43 -2.64
N SER A 246 -27.17 35.26 -2.54
CA SER A 246 -27.07 34.33 -1.39
C SER A 246 -26.97 32.88 -1.85
N GLY A 247 -26.48 32.03 -0.94
CA GLY A 247 -26.23 30.61 -1.15
C GLY A 247 -24.94 30.18 -0.44
N ASP A 248 -24.47 28.96 -0.70
CA ASP A 248 -23.23 28.45 -0.11
C ASP A 248 -21.95 28.98 -0.79
N GLY A 249 -22.07 29.67 -1.91
CA GLY A 249 -20.94 30.23 -2.64
C GLY A 249 -20.02 29.21 -3.30
N ARG A 250 -20.33 27.90 -3.25
CA ARG A 250 -19.51 26.82 -3.81
C ARG A 250 -19.93 26.51 -5.26
N LYS A 251 -18.97 26.24 -6.17
CA LYS A 251 -19.27 25.88 -7.57
C LYS A 251 -19.99 24.53 -7.64
N GLN A 252 -19.62 23.60 -6.76
CA GLN A 252 -20.28 22.30 -6.59
C GLN A 252 -21.23 22.35 -5.37
N GLY A 253 -22.26 23.20 -5.45
CA GLY A 253 -23.23 23.43 -4.37
C GLY A 253 -24.46 24.19 -4.86
N SER A 254 -25.16 24.85 -3.94
CA SER A 254 -26.25 25.79 -4.24
C SER A 254 -25.77 27.04 -4.98
N GLY A 255 -24.46 27.34 -4.90
CA GLY A 255 -23.81 28.44 -5.61
C GLY A 255 -24.23 29.80 -5.07
N CYS A 256 -24.24 30.80 -5.94
CA CYS A 256 -24.75 32.13 -5.62
C CYS A 256 -25.97 32.45 -6.47
N ARG A 257 -27.09 32.77 -5.82
CA ARG A 257 -28.35 33.14 -6.46
C ARG A 257 -28.70 34.56 -6.09
N LYS A 258 -29.11 35.37 -7.08
CA LYS A 258 -29.53 36.76 -6.82
C LYS A 258 -30.69 36.77 -5.83
N VAL A 259 -30.58 37.58 -4.79
CA VAL A 259 -31.67 37.85 -3.86
C VAL A 259 -32.58 38.87 -4.54
N ALA A 260 -33.84 38.52 -4.76
CA ALA A 260 -34.82 39.47 -5.23
C ALA A 260 -35.13 40.47 -4.10
N LEU A 261 -34.66 41.70 -4.26
CA LEU A 261 -35.12 42.81 -3.43
C LEU A 261 -36.57 43.10 -3.80
N LEU A 262 -37.49 42.77 -2.90
CA LEU A 262 -38.88 43.22 -3.01
C LEU A 262 -38.88 44.71 -2.62
N GLU A 263 -38.82 45.59 -3.61
CA GLU A 263 -39.16 47.00 -3.39
C GLU A 263 -40.67 47.07 -3.12
N ILE A 264 -41.05 47.02 -1.84
CA ILE A 264 -42.36 47.50 -1.43
C ILE A 264 -42.30 49.02 -1.58
N GLY A 265 -42.75 49.51 -2.73
CA GLY A 265 -43.02 50.92 -2.92
C GLY A 265 -44.09 51.36 -1.93
N LEU A 266 -43.68 51.80 -0.73
CA LEU A 266 -44.54 52.58 0.15
C LEU A 266 -44.75 53.92 -0.55
N GLY A 267 -45.83 53.99 -1.34
CA GLY A 267 -46.39 55.25 -1.79
C GLY A 267 -46.44 56.19 -0.60
N LYS A 268 -45.81 57.37 -0.74
CA LYS A 268 -45.61 58.38 0.31
C LYS A 268 -46.77 58.40 1.30
N LEU A 269 -46.58 57.84 2.50
CA LEU A 269 -47.13 58.29 3.78
C LEU A 269 -46.58 57.39 4.91
N PHE A 270 -45.58 57.95 5.62
CA PHE A 270 -45.00 57.60 6.93
C PHE A 270 -44.01 56.42 7.08
N PRO A 271 -42.97 56.57 7.93
CA PRO A 271 -41.90 55.59 8.08
C PRO A 271 -42.29 54.53 9.10
N ALA A 272 -42.15 53.25 8.75
CA ALA A 272 -42.07 52.17 9.71
C ALA A 272 -40.98 51.19 9.26
N ALA A 273 -39.86 51.20 9.97
CA ALA A 273 -38.83 50.19 9.81
C ALA A 273 -39.32 48.89 10.45
N ILE A 274 -39.59 47.86 9.64
CA ILE A 274 -39.85 46.51 10.13
C ILE A 274 -38.62 45.66 9.86
N LYS A 275 -37.99 45.22 10.95
CA LYS A 275 -36.87 44.29 10.96
C LYS A 275 -37.47 42.87 10.92
N LEU A 276 -37.34 42.15 9.81
CA LEU A 276 -37.67 40.74 9.76
C LEU A 276 -36.38 39.93 9.92
N ILE A 277 -36.28 39.29 11.09
CA ILE A 277 -35.34 38.21 11.37
C ILE A 277 -36.06 36.92 10.95
N SER A 278 -35.44 36.13 10.09
CA SER A 278 -35.70 34.69 9.98
C SER A 278 -34.37 33.97 10.06
#